data_AF-E2C3G3-F1
#
_entry.id   AF-E2C3G3-F1
#
_cell.length_a   1.000
_cell.length_b   1.000
_cell.length_c   1.000
_cell.angle_alpha   90.00
_cell.angle_beta   90.00
_cell.angle_gamma   90.00
#
_symmetry.space_group_name_H-M   'P 1'
#
loop_
_entity.id
_entity.type
_entity.pdbx_description
1 polymer ?
#
loop_
_entity_poly.entity_id
_entity_poly.type
_entity_poly.pdbx_seq_one_letter_code
_entity_poly.pdbx_strand_id
1 'polypeptide(L)'
;MDDAVQQPEKKNCTFLFKRRKIRSNATRKRKGADGNDDSSEDETTVIKKEKKQDDNNPMIQSTNVKKHQEKTSYDNDSEDDSVTVSYKSNRTALPAGPSDQGATAILETETEKDRDAQALFEKAQKINEELEGKEDDKVYRGLNNYVQYYKKKDTAAGNASSGMVRKGPIRAPSNLRATVRWDYQPDICKDYKETGFCGFGDSCKFLHDRSDYKLGWQLEREAASGEYNSGDEDDKKYEIDSDEDNLPFKCFICRNSFTDPVVTKCKHYFCEKCALEQYKKSTRCYICNAQTNGTFNPAKELIARAKLEDKEKTAATSEDSDDD
;
A
#
# COMPACT_ATOMS: atom_id res chain seq x y z
N MET A 1 -42.55 -26.48 20.21
CA MET A 1 -41.79 -26.74 18.97
C MET A 1 -40.89 -25.53 18.85
N ASP A 2 -39.82 -25.57 19.65
CA ASP A 2 -39.00 -24.43 20.01
C ASP A 2 -37.56 -24.82 19.66
N ASP A 3 -37.19 -24.62 18.40
CA ASP A 3 -35.86 -24.92 17.88
C ASP A 3 -34.90 -23.78 18.27
N ALA A 4 -34.28 -23.94 19.44
CA ALA A 4 -33.14 -23.14 19.86
C ALA A 4 -31.87 -23.60 19.11
N VAL A 5 -31.49 -22.84 18.08
CA VAL A 5 -30.26 -23.05 17.30
C VAL A 5 -29.02 -22.83 18.18
N GLN A 6 -28.31 -23.91 18.51
CA GLN A 6 -27.00 -23.88 19.16
C GLN A 6 -25.93 -23.37 18.19
N GLN A 7 -25.28 -22.25 18.52
CA GLN A 7 -24.10 -21.74 17.82
C GLN A 7 -22.85 -22.51 18.28
N PRO A 8 -21.93 -22.91 17.38
CA PRO A 8 -20.71 -23.63 17.77
C PRO A 8 -19.66 -22.68 18.36
N GLU A 9 -19.17 -23.01 19.55
CA GLU A 9 -18.12 -22.27 20.26
C GLU A 9 -16.80 -22.27 19.46
N LYS A 10 -16.32 -21.07 19.12
CA LYS A 10 -15.01 -20.86 18.49
C LYS A 10 -13.90 -21.12 19.52
N LYS A 11 -13.12 -22.18 19.32
CA LYS A 11 -11.92 -22.46 20.13
C LYS A 11 -10.82 -21.44 19.77
N ASN A 12 -10.51 -20.55 20.70
CA ASN A 12 -9.44 -19.57 20.57
C ASN A 12 -8.07 -20.28 20.61
N CYS A 13 -7.24 -20.10 19.56
CA CYS A 13 -5.88 -20.62 19.52
C CYS A 13 -4.99 -19.90 20.55
N THR A 14 -4.55 -20.59 21.60
CA THR A 14 -3.59 -20.07 22.58
C THR A 14 -2.17 -20.17 22.05
N PHE A 15 -1.59 -19.06 21.57
CA PHE A 15 -0.17 -19.00 21.23
C PHE A 15 0.67 -18.85 22.51
N LEU A 16 1.32 -19.93 22.96
CA LEU A 16 2.33 -19.90 24.02
C LEU A 16 3.67 -19.40 23.46
N PHE A 17 4.00 -18.13 23.68
CA PHE A 17 5.32 -17.60 23.36
C PHE A 17 6.36 -18.08 24.38
N LYS A 18 7.28 -18.96 23.96
CA LYS A 18 8.45 -19.34 24.76
C LYS A 18 9.43 -18.17 24.84
N ARG A 19 9.39 -17.42 25.95
CA ARG A 19 10.37 -16.34 26.25
C ARG A 19 11.80 -16.91 26.23
N ARG A 20 12.65 -16.46 25.30
CA ARG A 20 14.09 -16.70 25.35
C ARG A 20 14.70 -15.88 26.51
N LYS A 21 15.37 -16.55 27.46
CA LYS A 21 16.23 -15.88 28.45
C LYS A 21 17.49 -15.37 27.76
N ILE A 22 17.55 -14.07 27.47
CA ILE A 22 18.78 -13.42 27.05
C ILE A 22 19.60 -13.12 28.31
N ARG A 23 20.73 -13.80 28.49
CA ARG A 23 21.70 -13.44 29.53
C ARG A 23 22.53 -12.27 29.04
N SER A 24 22.40 -11.11 29.66
CA SER A 24 23.27 -9.96 29.42
C SER A 24 24.62 -10.19 30.09
N ASN A 25 25.62 -10.65 29.35
CA ASN A 25 27.01 -10.60 29.81
C ASN A 25 27.54 -9.18 29.65
N ALA A 26 27.34 -8.36 30.69
CA ALA A 26 27.98 -7.06 30.82
C ALA A 26 29.41 -7.26 31.33
N THR A 27 30.35 -7.55 30.43
CA THR A 27 31.79 -7.56 30.77
C THR A 27 32.41 -6.20 30.42
N ARG A 28 32.64 -5.39 31.45
CA ARG A 28 33.35 -4.11 31.38
C ARG A 28 34.83 -4.38 31.07
N LYS A 29 35.31 -3.95 29.91
CA LYS A 29 36.73 -4.04 29.49
C LYS A 29 37.58 -3.13 30.41
N ARG A 30 38.50 -3.70 31.20
CA ARG A 30 39.56 -2.93 31.89
C ARG A 30 40.80 -2.86 31.00
N LYS A 31 41.43 -1.68 30.94
CA LYS A 31 42.72 -1.42 30.28
C LYS A 31 43.82 -2.26 30.95
N GLY A 32 44.69 -2.88 30.16
CA GLY A 32 45.92 -3.51 30.62
C GLY A 32 47.00 -2.45 30.90
N ALA A 33 47.80 -2.70 31.92
CA ALA A 33 49.04 -1.98 32.20
C ALA A 33 50.19 -2.99 32.14
N ASP A 34 51.25 -2.58 31.47
CA ASP A 34 52.53 -3.27 31.30
C ASP A 34 53.28 -3.41 32.63
N GLY A 35 53.99 -4.53 32.82
CA GLY A 35 54.81 -4.76 33.99
C GLY A 35 55.48 -6.12 33.96
N ASN A 36 56.80 -6.10 34.13
CA ASN A 36 57.80 -7.10 33.79
C ASN A 36 57.93 -8.24 34.84
N ASP A 37 58.30 -9.41 34.33
CA ASP A 37 59.21 -10.44 34.89
C ASP A 37 58.91 -11.24 36.18
N ASP A 38 59.41 -12.48 36.12
CA ASP A 38 59.84 -13.42 37.17
C ASP A 38 58.88 -14.51 37.74
N SER A 39 59.06 -15.71 37.17
CA SER A 39 59.26 -17.03 37.79
C SER A 39 58.46 -17.45 39.05
N SER A 40 57.55 -18.42 38.88
CA SER A 40 57.39 -19.60 39.74
C SER A 40 56.30 -20.52 39.18
N GLU A 41 56.51 -21.82 39.36
CA GLU A 41 55.84 -22.95 38.75
C GLU A 41 54.39 -23.14 39.26
N ASP A 42 53.59 -23.79 38.41
CA ASP A 42 52.20 -24.25 38.58
C ASP A 42 51.04 -23.34 38.11
N GLU A 43 50.09 -23.98 37.40
CA GLU A 43 48.73 -23.55 37.00
C GLU A 43 48.47 -23.23 35.49
N THR A 44 48.04 -24.28 34.79
CA THR A 44 47.14 -24.40 33.61
C THR A 44 47.11 -23.32 32.51
N THR A 45 47.65 -23.67 31.33
CA THR A 45 47.54 -22.89 30.09
C THR A 45 46.15 -23.03 29.45
N VAL A 46 45.31 -21.99 29.53
CA VAL A 46 44.05 -21.91 28.75
C VAL A 46 44.38 -21.43 27.34
N ILE A 47 44.44 -22.35 26.39
CA ILE A 47 44.54 -22.04 24.95
C ILE A 47 43.23 -21.37 24.51
N LYS A 48 43.26 -20.05 24.30
CA LYS A 48 42.18 -19.35 23.58
C LYS A 48 42.23 -19.78 22.11
N LYS A 49 41.19 -20.49 21.65
CA LYS A 49 40.96 -20.65 20.21
C LYS A 49 40.69 -19.26 19.61
N GLU A 50 41.61 -18.77 18.80
CA GLU A 50 41.35 -17.63 17.93
C GLU A 50 40.17 -17.96 17.01
N LYS A 51 39.21 -17.03 16.87
CA LYS A 51 38.16 -17.17 15.88
C LYS A 51 38.81 -17.17 14.51
N LYS A 52 38.68 -18.26 13.76
CA LYS A 52 38.94 -18.25 12.32
C LYS A 52 38.12 -17.13 11.69
N GLN A 53 38.75 -16.30 10.87
CA GLN A 53 38.03 -15.42 9.96
C GLN A 53 37.26 -16.34 9.00
N ASP A 54 35.93 -16.21 8.99
CA ASP A 54 35.11 -16.88 7.98
C ASP A 54 35.37 -16.17 6.65
N ASP A 55 35.96 -16.90 5.70
CA ASP A 55 35.99 -16.50 4.30
C ASP A 55 34.54 -16.25 3.82
N ASN A 56 34.32 -15.11 3.17
CA ASN A 56 33.01 -14.61 2.77
C ASN A 56 32.20 -15.66 1.99
N ASN A 57 31.19 -16.25 2.64
CA ASN A 57 30.22 -17.11 1.97
C ASN A 57 29.18 -16.23 1.23
N PRO A 58 29.10 -16.27 -0.12
CA PRO A 58 28.25 -15.39 -0.91
C PRO A 58 26.74 -15.69 -0.79
N MET A 59 26.34 -16.67 0.03
CA MET A 59 24.95 -17.06 0.23
C MET A 59 24.34 -16.60 1.56
N ILE A 60 25.07 -15.80 2.35
CA ILE A 60 24.58 -15.22 3.62
C ILE A 60 24.35 -13.71 3.42
N GLN A 61 23.08 -13.30 3.33
CA GLN A 61 22.73 -11.87 3.33
C GLN A 61 22.72 -11.34 4.77
N SER A 62 23.63 -10.42 5.09
CA SER A 62 23.62 -9.66 6.35
C SER A 62 23.28 -8.21 6.07
N THR A 63 22.37 -7.62 6.87
CA THR A 63 21.84 -6.26 6.68
C THR A 63 22.72 -5.18 7.32
N ASN A 64 23.99 -5.46 7.58
CA ASN A 64 24.90 -4.53 8.25
C ASN A 64 26.12 -4.22 7.39
N VAL A 65 25.88 -3.76 6.16
CA VAL A 65 26.92 -3.17 5.33
C VAL A 65 27.10 -1.73 5.79
N LYS A 66 28.24 -1.46 6.44
CA LYS A 66 28.72 -0.08 6.62
C LYS A 66 28.84 0.54 5.23
N LYS A 67 27.91 1.44 4.88
CA LYS A 67 28.02 2.27 3.68
C LYS A 67 29.37 2.97 3.73
N HIS A 68 30.22 2.67 2.75
CA HIS A 68 31.42 3.44 2.48
C HIS A 68 30.93 4.86 2.13
N GLN A 69 31.04 5.81 3.06
CA GLN A 69 30.87 7.22 2.73
C GLN A 69 32.05 7.59 1.85
N GLU A 70 31.81 7.77 0.55
CA GLU A 70 32.69 8.61 -0.25
C GLU A 70 32.76 9.98 0.41
N LYS A 71 33.95 10.34 0.90
CA LYS A 71 34.26 11.71 1.27
C LYS A 71 34.28 12.52 -0.02
N THR A 72 33.22 13.25 -0.30
CA THR A 72 33.31 14.42 -1.18
C THR A 72 34.08 15.50 -0.42
N SER A 73 35.38 15.58 -0.65
CA SER A 73 36.19 16.76 -0.33
C SER A 73 35.79 17.86 -1.32
N TYR A 74 35.04 18.84 -0.85
CA TYR A 74 34.84 20.09 -1.58
C TYR A 74 36.11 20.93 -1.41
N ASP A 75 37.05 20.77 -2.33
CA ASP A 75 38.02 21.81 -2.63
C ASP A 75 37.38 22.76 -3.64
N ASN A 76 37.43 24.03 -3.29
CA ASN A 76 36.79 25.15 -3.95
C ASN A 76 37.65 25.61 -5.13
N ASP A 77 37.32 25.22 -6.36
CA ASP A 77 37.68 25.97 -7.57
C ASP A 77 36.92 25.46 -8.80
N SER A 78 35.78 26.09 -9.14
CA SER A 78 35.26 26.15 -10.51
C SER A 78 34.06 27.09 -10.53
N GLU A 79 34.21 28.19 -11.25
CA GLU A 79 33.16 29.17 -11.56
C GLU A 79 32.17 28.56 -12.56
N ASP A 80 31.08 27.96 -12.08
CA ASP A 80 29.84 27.81 -12.85
C ASP A 80 28.63 28.16 -11.98
N ASP A 81 28.03 29.33 -12.27
CA ASP A 81 26.87 29.91 -11.60
C ASP A 81 25.59 29.10 -11.84
N SER A 82 25.54 27.86 -11.35
CA SER A 82 24.28 27.20 -11.03
C SER A 82 23.96 27.52 -9.58
N VAL A 83 22.96 28.39 -9.36
CA VAL A 83 22.45 28.72 -8.02
C VAL A 83 21.73 27.47 -7.49
N THR A 84 22.51 26.52 -6.97
CA THR A 84 22.00 25.30 -6.36
C THR A 84 21.71 25.57 -4.89
N VAL A 85 20.44 25.51 -4.51
CA VAL A 85 20.03 25.70 -3.12
C VAL A 85 20.36 24.42 -2.34
N SER A 86 21.41 24.48 -1.52
CA SER A 86 21.75 23.41 -0.59
C SER A 86 21.12 23.65 0.79
N TYR A 87 20.26 22.73 1.22
CA TYR A 87 19.70 22.75 2.59
C TYR A 87 20.69 22.08 3.56
N LYS A 88 21.47 22.90 4.26
CA LYS A 88 22.37 22.40 5.32
C LYS A 88 21.55 21.91 6.51
N SER A 89 21.89 20.75 7.05
CA SER A 89 21.22 20.20 8.23
C SER A 89 21.58 20.98 9.50
N ASN A 90 20.68 21.00 10.49
CA ASN A 90 20.91 21.65 11.79
C ASN A 90 21.97 20.94 12.67
N ARG A 91 22.49 19.78 12.24
CA ARG A 91 23.54 18.99 12.93
C ARG A 91 23.27 18.72 14.42
N THR A 92 21.99 18.63 14.80
CA THR A 92 21.57 18.31 16.17
C THR A 92 21.54 16.80 16.41
N ALA A 93 21.82 16.37 17.64
CA ALA A 93 21.77 14.96 18.03
C ALA A 93 20.35 14.45 18.33
N LEU A 94 19.38 15.36 18.48
CA LEU A 94 17.99 15.02 18.73
C LEU A 94 17.32 14.50 17.45
N PRO A 95 16.49 13.45 17.55
CA PRO A 95 15.71 12.95 16.42
C PRO A 95 14.69 14.00 15.95
N ALA A 96 14.32 13.92 14.68
CA ALA A 96 13.27 14.78 14.13
C ALA A 96 11.90 14.36 14.69
N GLY A 97 11.07 15.35 15.03
CA GLY A 97 9.70 15.14 15.51
C GLY A 97 9.54 15.23 17.03
N PRO A 98 8.31 15.03 17.52
CA PRO A 98 8.00 15.14 18.94
C PRO A 98 8.49 13.90 19.72
N SER A 99 8.80 14.09 21.00
CA SER A 99 9.34 13.03 21.86
C SER A 99 8.37 11.88 22.13
N ASP A 100 7.07 12.15 22.00
CA ASP A 100 5.96 11.24 22.28
C ASP A 100 5.49 10.43 21.06
N GLN A 101 6.15 10.59 19.90
CA GLN A 101 5.79 9.95 18.64
C GLN A 101 4.32 10.17 18.23
N GLY A 102 3.72 11.30 18.64
CA GLY A 102 2.34 11.65 18.31
C GLY A 102 1.28 11.05 19.23
N ALA A 103 1.64 10.51 20.39
CA ALA A 103 0.67 9.99 21.37
C ALA A 103 -0.24 11.10 21.94
N THR A 104 0.25 12.33 22.05
CA THR A 104 -0.52 13.50 22.51
C THR A 104 -0.94 14.42 21.37
N ALA A 105 -1.04 13.89 20.14
CA ALA A 105 -1.47 14.66 18.99
C ALA A 105 -2.85 15.30 19.24
N ILE A 106 -2.90 16.62 19.09
CA ILE A 106 -4.11 17.43 19.21
C ILE A 106 -4.64 17.65 17.79
N LEU A 107 -5.94 17.43 17.59
CA LEU A 107 -6.59 17.75 16.33
C LEU A 107 -6.87 19.26 16.26
N GLU A 108 -6.05 19.97 15.46
CA GLU A 108 -6.09 21.42 15.29
C GLU A 108 -6.80 21.84 13.98
N THR A 109 -7.69 21.00 13.46
CA THR A 109 -8.48 21.31 12.25
C THR A 109 -9.55 22.38 12.52
N GLU A 110 -10.01 22.49 13.77
CA GLU A 110 -11.03 23.44 14.20
C GLU A 110 -10.43 24.73 14.78
N THR A 111 -11.26 25.73 15.04
CA THR A 111 -10.83 26.96 15.71
C THR A 111 -10.17 26.67 17.06
N GLU A 112 -9.07 27.37 17.33
CA GLU A 112 -8.35 27.29 18.61
C GLU A 112 -9.29 27.47 19.82
N LYS A 113 -8.98 26.77 20.92
CA LYS A 113 -9.84 26.71 22.12
C LYS A 113 -10.21 28.10 22.67
N ASP A 114 -9.32 29.08 22.58
CA ASP A 114 -9.51 30.43 23.14
C ASP A 114 -10.37 31.36 22.28
N ARG A 115 -10.46 31.05 20.98
CA ARG A 115 -11.16 31.84 19.96
C ARG A 115 -12.43 31.18 19.45
N ASP A 116 -12.63 29.92 19.79
CA ASP A 116 -13.86 29.17 19.57
C ASP A 116 -15.08 29.94 20.15
N ALA A 117 -16.21 29.81 19.47
CA ALA A 117 -17.51 30.28 19.93
C ALA A 117 -17.80 29.90 21.38
N GLN A 118 -17.29 28.76 21.87
CA GLN A 118 -17.45 28.37 23.27
C GLN A 118 -16.73 29.31 24.21
N ALA A 119 -15.45 29.59 23.96
CA ALA A 119 -14.69 30.52 24.77
C ALA A 119 -15.25 31.94 24.70
N LEU A 120 -15.74 32.37 23.53
CA LEU A 120 -16.40 33.66 23.38
C LEU A 120 -17.70 33.75 24.20
N PHE A 121 -18.51 32.70 24.22
CA PHE A 121 -19.73 32.64 25.02
C PHE A 121 -19.42 32.66 26.53
N GLU A 122 -18.45 31.86 26.98
CA GLU A 122 -18.00 31.85 28.37
C GLU A 122 -17.44 33.21 28.79
N LYS A 123 -16.67 33.88 27.92
CA LYS A 123 -16.18 35.24 28.15
C LYS A 123 -17.34 36.23 28.28
N ALA A 124 -18.33 36.15 27.39
CA ALA A 124 -19.51 37.02 27.44
C ALA A 124 -20.35 36.81 28.70
N GLN A 125 -20.54 35.54 29.11
CA GLN A 125 -21.27 35.22 30.33
C GLN A 125 -20.56 35.77 31.58
N LYS A 126 -19.23 35.61 31.68
CA LYS A 126 -18.45 36.18 32.79
C LYS A 126 -18.60 37.70 32.87
N ILE A 127 -18.53 38.39 31.73
CA ILE A 127 -18.71 39.84 31.68
C ILE A 127 -20.13 40.25 32.11
N ASN A 128 -21.16 39.51 31.69
CA ASN A 128 -22.54 39.79 32.09
C ASN A 128 -22.79 39.53 33.58
N GLU A 129 -22.17 38.50 34.16
CA GLU A 129 -22.22 38.24 35.61
C GLU A 129 -21.50 39.37 36.40
N GLU A 130 -20.39 39.89 35.90
CA GLU A 130 -19.68 41.01 36.52
C GLU A 130 -20.43 42.35 36.45
N LEU A 131 -21.27 42.53 35.43
CA LEU A 131 -22.10 43.74 35.25
C LEU A 131 -23.46 43.62 35.95
N GLU A 132 -23.81 42.44 36.47
CA GLU A 132 -25.07 42.24 37.17
C GLU A 132 -25.14 43.14 38.42
N GLY A 133 -26.07 44.11 38.41
CA GLY A 133 -26.27 45.07 39.50
C GLY A 133 -25.43 46.36 39.41
N LYS A 134 -24.64 46.56 38.35
CA LYS A 134 -23.95 47.83 38.08
C LYS A 134 -24.78 48.70 37.14
N GLU A 135 -24.65 50.02 37.29
CA GLU A 135 -25.26 50.98 36.36
C GLU A 135 -24.62 50.92 34.97
N ASP A 136 -25.30 51.43 33.96
CA ASP A 136 -24.82 51.38 32.58
C ASP A 136 -23.67 52.37 32.34
N ASP A 137 -22.45 51.85 32.31
CA ASP A 137 -21.22 52.62 32.07
C ASP A 137 -21.16 53.27 30.66
N LYS A 138 -22.05 52.90 29.71
CA LYS A 138 -21.98 53.27 28.27
C LYS A 138 -20.66 52.91 27.56
N VAL A 139 -19.80 52.14 28.22
CA VAL A 139 -18.54 51.65 27.63
C VAL A 139 -18.83 50.42 26.80
N TYR A 140 -18.52 50.49 25.51
CA TYR A 140 -18.70 49.38 24.58
C TYR A 140 -17.72 48.23 24.87
N ARG A 141 -18.26 47.08 25.26
CA ARG A 141 -17.49 45.87 25.62
C ARG A 141 -17.56 44.77 24.56
N GLY A 142 -18.01 45.11 23.34
CA GLY A 142 -18.11 44.19 22.19
C GLY A 142 -19.56 43.80 21.86
N LEU A 143 -19.75 43.28 20.64
CA LEU A 143 -21.09 43.01 20.07
C LEU A 143 -21.89 41.99 20.88
N ASN A 144 -21.23 41.05 21.56
CA ASN A 144 -21.89 39.98 22.29
C ASN A 144 -22.23 40.36 23.75
N ASN A 145 -21.73 41.50 24.21
CA ASN A 145 -21.73 41.91 25.63
C ASN A 145 -22.67 43.10 25.89
N TYR A 146 -23.68 43.30 25.04
CA TYR A 146 -24.77 44.23 25.37
C TYR A 146 -25.54 43.72 26.60
N VAL A 147 -26.04 44.65 27.42
CA VAL A 147 -26.72 44.34 28.69
C VAL A 147 -27.90 43.41 28.44
N GLN A 148 -27.80 42.18 28.96
CA GLN A 148 -28.90 41.23 28.96
C GLN A 148 -29.62 41.30 30.31
N TYR A 149 -30.79 41.95 30.32
CA TYR A 149 -31.61 42.10 31.54
C TYR A 149 -32.27 40.78 32.01
N TYR A 150 -32.24 39.75 31.18
CA TYR A 150 -32.78 38.44 31.49
C TYR A 150 -31.66 37.40 31.40
N LYS A 151 -31.37 36.75 32.53
CA LYS A 151 -30.61 35.51 32.52
C LYS A 151 -31.41 34.49 31.71
N LYS A 152 -30.88 34.11 30.54
CA LYS A 152 -31.39 32.94 29.81
C LYS A 152 -31.10 31.71 30.66
N LYS A 153 -32.00 31.37 31.57
CA LYS A 153 -32.04 30.06 32.21
C LYS A 153 -32.43 29.09 31.11
N ASP A 154 -31.46 28.33 30.63
CA ASP A 154 -31.77 27.21 29.75
C ASP A 154 -32.61 26.18 30.51
N THR A 155 -33.39 25.44 29.74
CA THR A 155 -34.29 24.34 30.08
C THR A 155 -33.87 23.45 31.26
N ALA A 156 -34.82 22.70 31.83
CA ALA A 156 -34.70 21.80 32.99
C ALA A 156 -33.49 20.82 33.03
N ALA A 157 -32.70 20.72 31.96
CA ALA A 157 -31.53 19.85 31.81
C ALA A 157 -30.16 20.49 32.17
N GLY A 158 -30.06 21.80 32.44
CA GLY A 158 -28.80 22.39 32.94
C GLY A 158 -28.55 23.86 32.55
N ASN A 159 -27.44 24.41 33.04
CA ASN A 159 -26.99 25.77 32.71
C ASN A 159 -26.56 25.86 31.23
N ALA A 160 -26.76 27.01 30.60
CA ALA A 160 -26.42 27.28 29.18
C ALA A 160 -24.93 27.05 28.81
N SER A 161 -24.07 26.91 29.82
CA SER A 161 -22.64 26.59 29.68
C SER A 161 -22.32 25.09 29.72
N SER A 162 -23.28 24.21 30.03
CA SER A 162 -23.04 22.77 30.12
C SER A 162 -23.39 22.04 28.83
N GLY A 163 -22.36 21.69 28.05
CA GLY A 163 -22.40 20.63 27.02
C GLY A 163 -23.52 20.76 25.98
N MET A 164 -24.35 19.71 25.89
CA MET A 164 -25.33 19.46 24.81
C MET A 164 -26.52 20.42 24.79
N VAL A 165 -26.62 21.33 25.77
CA VAL A 165 -27.66 22.38 25.86
C VAL A 165 -27.22 23.68 25.16
N ARG A 166 -25.92 23.82 24.88
CA ARG A 166 -25.37 25.05 24.29
C ARG A 166 -25.78 25.23 22.84
N LYS A 167 -26.27 26.42 22.51
CA LYS A 167 -26.62 26.83 21.14
C LYS A 167 -25.40 27.40 20.41
N GLY A 168 -25.18 26.96 19.18
CA GLY A 168 -24.09 27.41 18.30
C GLY A 168 -23.04 26.34 18.03
N PRO A 169 -21.93 26.70 17.34
CA PRO A 169 -20.84 25.77 17.06
C PRO A 169 -20.30 25.11 18.34
N ILE A 170 -20.21 23.78 18.32
CA ILE A 170 -19.76 22.95 19.43
C ILE A 170 -18.29 22.60 19.22
N ARG A 171 -17.51 22.66 20.29
CA ARG A 171 -16.10 22.30 20.30
C ARG A 171 -15.93 20.79 20.06
N ALA A 172 -15.19 20.43 19.01
CA ALA A 172 -14.81 19.05 18.76
C ALA A 172 -13.83 18.51 19.83
N PRO A 173 -13.85 17.20 20.15
CA PRO A 173 -12.89 16.60 21.06
C PRO A 173 -11.47 16.66 20.46
N SER A 174 -10.52 17.22 21.20
CA SER A 174 -9.16 17.46 20.68
C SER A 174 -8.27 16.22 20.60
N ASN A 175 -8.63 15.16 21.31
CA ASN A 175 -7.83 13.95 21.51
C ASN A 175 -8.40 12.72 20.79
N LEU A 176 -9.34 12.92 19.86
CA LEU A 176 -10.00 11.83 19.14
C LEU A 176 -9.85 12.04 17.65
N ARG A 177 -9.37 11.00 16.95
CA ARG A 177 -9.38 10.95 15.49
C ARG A 177 -10.60 10.18 15.03
N ALA A 178 -11.47 10.82 14.26
CA ALA A 178 -12.63 10.16 13.68
C ALA A 178 -12.18 9.01 12.74
N THR A 179 -12.83 7.84 12.84
CA THR A 179 -12.57 6.73 11.93
C THR A 179 -13.24 7.02 10.59
N VAL A 180 -12.43 7.20 9.55
CA VAL A 180 -12.90 7.46 8.19
C VAL A 180 -13.09 6.12 7.48
N ARG A 181 -14.27 5.93 6.87
CA ARG A 181 -14.58 4.82 5.96
C ARG A 181 -15.00 5.40 4.63
N TRP A 182 -14.38 4.93 3.54
CA TRP A 182 -14.81 5.28 2.20
C TRP A 182 -16.11 4.56 1.88
N ASP A 183 -17.15 5.33 1.52
CA ASP A 183 -18.40 4.78 1.02
C ASP A 183 -18.38 4.79 -0.51
N TYR A 184 -18.15 3.61 -1.10
CA TYR A 184 -18.06 3.44 -2.55
C TYR A 184 -19.41 3.20 -3.21
N GLN A 185 -20.50 3.04 -2.45
CA GLN A 185 -21.82 2.75 -3.02
C GLN A 185 -22.51 4.05 -3.42
N PRO A 186 -22.71 4.33 -4.72
CA PRO A 186 -23.41 5.53 -5.14
C PRO A 186 -24.93 5.32 -5.07
N ASP A 187 -25.65 6.31 -4.56
CA ASP A 187 -27.12 6.33 -4.55
C ASP A 187 -27.68 6.85 -5.89
N ILE A 188 -27.27 6.25 -7.00
CA ILE A 188 -27.73 6.64 -8.35
C ILE A 188 -28.82 5.68 -8.81
N CYS A 189 -29.90 6.22 -9.37
CA CYS A 189 -30.97 5.43 -9.93
C CYS A 189 -30.48 4.68 -11.18
N LYS A 190 -30.39 3.35 -11.07
CA LYS A 190 -29.96 2.48 -12.16
C LYS A 190 -30.83 2.65 -13.41
N ASP A 191 -32.15 2.61 -13.23
CA ASP A 191 -33.11 2.67 -14.34
C ASP A 191 -33.01 4.02 -15.05
N TYR A 192 -32.91 5.12 -14.31
CA TYR A 192 -32.75 6.45 -14.90
C TYR A 192 -31.41 6.63 -15.61
N LYS A 193 -30.33 6.09 -15.06
CA LYS A 193 -29.00 6.19 -15.67
C LYS A 193 -28.93 5.46 -17.01
N GLU A 194 -29.39 4.21 -17.04
CA GLU A 194 -29.32 3.35 -18.23
C GLU A 194 -30.39 3.73 -19.26
N THR A 195 -31.64 3.89 -18.83
CA THR A 195 -32.78 4.04 -19.76
C THR A 195 -33.21 5.49 -19.94
N GLY A 196 -32.90 6.37 -18.98
CA GLY A 196 -33.44 7.73 -18.96
C GLY A 196 -34.83 7.87 -18.40
N PHE A 197 -35.46 6.76 -18.02
CA PHE A 197 -36.81 6.74 -17.50
C PHE A 197 -36.82 5.96 -16.18
N CYS A 198 -37.12 6.66 -15.10
CA CYS A 198 -37.39 6.02 -13.82
C CYS A 198 -38.89 5.82 -13.69
N GLY A 199 -39.35 4.58 -13.52
CA GLY A 199 -40.78 4.29 -13.31
C GLY A 199 -41.35 4.93 -12.05
N PHE A 200 -40.50 5.31 -11.09
CA PHE A 200 -40.88 6.03 -9.88
C PHE A 200 -40.93 7.55 -10.06
N GLY A 201 -40.50 8.07 -11.23
CA GLY A 201 -40.39 9.51 -11.48
C GLY A 201 -39.66 10.23 -10.35
N ASP A 202 -40.12 11.42 -9.99
CA ASP A 202 -39.52 12.26 -8.94
C ASP A 202 -39.71 11.71 -7.51
N SER A 203 -40.47 10.63 -7.34
CA SER A 203 -40.60 9.96 -6.04
C SER A 203 -39.47 8.95 -5.77
N CYS A 204 -38.51 8.82 -6.70
CA CYS A 204 -37.37 7.93 -6.51
C CYS A 204 -36.45 8.44 -5.38
N LYS A 205 -36.09 7.56 -4.44
CA LYS A 205 -35.12 7.89 -3.38
C LYS A 205 -33.67 8.02 -3.88
N PHE A 206 -33.41 7.58 -5.10
CA PHE A 206 -32.09 7.55 -5.70
C PHE A 206 -31.91 8.74 -6.66
N LEU A 207 -30.68 9.21 -6.79
CA LEU A 207 -30.34 10.36 -7.62
C LEU A 207 -30.55 10.06 -9.10
N HIS A 208 -31.27 10.95 -9.78
CA HIS A 208 -31.47 10.95 -11.22
C HIS A 208 -30.31 11.64 -11.95
N ASP A 209 -29.17 10.97 -11.98
CA ASP A 209 -27.98 11.42 -12.72
C ASP A 209 -27.66 10.44 -13.87
N ARG A 210 -27.27 11.00 -15.02
CA ARG A 210 -26.87 10.25 -16.23
C ARG A 210 -25.38 10.32 -16.52
N SER A 211 -24.60 10.91 -15.62
CA SER A 211 -23.16 11.00 -15.75
C SER A 211 -22.51 9.61 -15.69
N ASP A 212 -21.55 9.37 -16.59
CA ASP A 212 -20.85 8.10 -16.79
C ASP A 212 -19.38 8.14 -16.32
N TYR A 213 -19.03 9.10 -15.45
CA TYR A 213 -17.71 9.20 -14.86
C TYR A 213 -17.29 7.92 -14.12
N LYS A 214 -15.99 7.61 -14.20
CA LYS A 214 -15.38 6.47 -13.50
C LYS A 214 -15.43 6.69 -11.99
N LEU A 215 -15.72 5.62 -11.25
CA LEU A 215 -15.71 5.65 -9.79
C LEU A 215 -14.28 5.66 -9.25
N GLY A 216 -14.07 6.19 -8.05
CA GLY A 216 -12.73 6.31 -7.44
C GLY A 216 -11.94 5.00 -7.41
N TRP A 217 -12.59 3.86 -7.16
CA TRP A 217 -11.94 2.55 -7.15
C TRP A 217 -11.48 2.09 -8.55
N GLN A 218 -12.18 2.53 -9.61
CA GLN A 218 -11.78 2.23 -10.99
C GLN A 218 -10.54 3.04 -11.35
N LEU A 219 -10.51 4.32 -10.96
CA LEU A 219 -9.35 5.19 -11.14
C LEU A 219 -8.13 4.70 -10.36
N GLU A 220 -8.31 4.27 -9.11
CA GLU A 220 -7.21 3.71 -8.31
C GLU A 220 -6.63 2.45 -8.93
N ARG A 221 -7.48 1.59 -9.51
CA ARG A 221 -7.05 0.39 -10.22
C ARG A 221 -6.29 0.72 -11.52
N GLU A 222 -6.78 1.66 -12.32
CA GLU A 222 -6.11 2.13 -13.54
C GLU A 222 -4.77 2.82 -13.26
N ALA A 223 -4.71 3.57 -12.17
CA ALA A 223 -3.47 4.18 -11.69
C ALA A 223 -2.47 3.10 -11.23
N ALA A 224 -2.94 2.06 -10.54
CA ALA A 224 -2.09 0.95 -10.08
C ALA A 224 -1.63 0.02 -11.22
N SER A 225 -2.46 -0.20 -12.24
CA SER A 225 -2.09 -0.97 -13.43
C SER A 225 -1.13 -0.22 -14.35
N GLY A 226 -0.98 1.10 -14.16
CA GLY A 226 -0.12 1.94 -14.99
C GLY A 226 -0.71 2.26 -16.37
N GLU A 227 -1.93 1.78 -16.66
CA GLU A 227 -2.62 2.01 -17.93
C GLU A 227 -2.97 3.49 -18.13
N TYR A 228 -3.10 4.23 -17.03
CA TYR A 228 -3.32 5.68 -17.07
C TYR A 228 -2.09 6.50 -17.51
N ASN A 229 -0.87 5.92 -17.44
CA ASN A 229 0.38 6.58 -17.86
C ASN A 229 0.84 6.18 -19.27
N SER A 230 0.18 5.20 -19.92
CA SER A 230 0.29 4.99 -21.35
C SER A 230 -0.56 6.04 -22.06
N GLY A 231 -0.14 7.30 -21.97
CA GLY A 231 -0.74 8.38 -22.73
C GLY A 231 -0.64 8.08 -24.23
N ASP A 232 -1.77 8.18 -24.93
CA ASP A 232 -1.98 8.67 -26.30
C ASP A 232 -1.01 8.28 -27.45
N GLU A 233 -0.10 7.34 -27.26
CA GLU A 233 0.95 6.95 -28.23
C GLU A 233 1.04 5.43 -28.46
N ASP A 234 0.07 4.64 -27.97
CA ASP A 234 -0.04 3.23 -28.34
C ASP A 234 -1.09 3.07 -29.46
N ASP A 235 -0.64 3.16 -30.72
CA ASP A 235 -1.40 2.84 -31.94
C ASP A 235 -1.98 1.40 -31.91
N LYS A 236 -1.52 0.56 -30.98
CA LYS A 236 -1.97 -0.82 -30.76
C LYS A 236 -3.35 -0.92 -30.10
N LYS A 237 -3.88 0.14 -29.50
CA LYS A 237 -5.22 0.12 -28.86
C LYS A 237 -6.37 -0.06 -29.87
N TYR A 238 -6.11 0.18 -31.16
CA TYR A 238 -7.04 -0.04 -32.26
C TYR A 238 -6.63 -1.21 -33.18
N GLU A 239 -5.54 -1.90 -32.87
CA GLU A 239 -5.22 -3.15 -33.55
C GLU A 239 -6.19 -4.22 -33.01
N ILE A 240 -7.11 -4.63 -33.87
CA ILE A 240 -7.86 -5.86 -33.68
C ILE A 240 -6.84 -6.97 -33.87
N ASP A 241 -6.19 -7.37 -32.77
CA ASP A 241 -5.46 -8.63 -32.73
C ASP A 241 -6.45 -9.70 -33.19
N SER A 242 -6.26 -10.21 -34.41
CA SER A 242 -6.94 -11.39 -34.88
C SER A 242 -6.55 -12.51 -33.89
N ASP A 243 -7.44 -12.79 -32.95
CA ASP A 243 -7.32 -13.72 -31.81
C ASP A 243 -6.92 -15.17 -32.20
N GLU A 244 -6.59 -15.40 -33.46
CA GLU A 244 -6.26 -16.69 -34.03
C GLU A 244 -4.73 -16.98 -34.01
N ASP A 245 -3.84 -15.99 -33.84
CA ASP A 245 -2.40 -16.14 -34.17
C ASP A 245 -1.39 -16.27 -33.01
N ASN A 246 -1.84 -16.46 -31.77
CA ASN A 246 -0.91 -16.73 -30.65
C ASN A 246 -0.49 -18.22 -30.54
N LEU A 247 -0.45 -18.93 -31.66
CA LEU A 247 0.04 -20.30 -31.76
C LEU A 247 1.40 -20.31 -32.49
N PRO A 248 2.52 -20.68 -31.82
CA PRO A 248 3.83 -20.74 -32.45
C PRO A 248 3.83 -21.73 -33.63
N PHE A 249 4.48 -21.38 -34.74
CA PHE A 249 4.60 -22.22 -35.95
C PHE A 249 5.69 -23.29 -35.88
N LYS A 250 6.67 -23.13 -35.00
CA LYS A 250 7.83 -24.03 -34.87
C LYS A 250 8.11 -24.39 -33.42
N CYS A 251 8.66 -25.57 -33.19
CA CYS A 251 9.03 -25.98 -31.84
C CYS A 251 10.23 -25.19 -31.34
N PHE A 252 10.15 -24.61 -30.13
CA PHE A 252 11.25 -23.81 -29.56
C PHE A 252 12.53 -24.61 -29.25
N ILE A 253 12.41 -25.93 -29.07
CA ILE A 253 13.55 -26.79 -28.71
C ILE A 253 14.33 -27.23 -29.95
N CYS A 254 13.64 -27.76 -30.97
CA CYS A 254 14.29 -28.24 -32.20
C CYS A 254 14.28 -27.25 -33.36
N ARG A 255 13.52 -26.14 -33.26
CA ARG A 255 13.34 -25.11 -34.30
C ARG A 255 12.77 -25.62 -35.63
N ASN A 256 12.32 -26.87 -35.68
CA ASN A 256 11.65 -27.48 -36.81
C ASN A 256 10.12 -27.36 -36.68
N SER A 257 9.40 -27.72 -37.75
CA SER A 257 7.95 -27.91 -37.70
C SER A 257 7.57 -28.95 -36.64
N PHE A 258 6.34 -28.85 -36.13
CA PHE A 258 5.90 -29.74 -35.07
C PHE A 258 5.64 -31.15 -35.59
N THR A 259 6.41 -32.11 -35.09
CA THR A 259 6.12 -33.54 -35.19
C THR A 259 5.45 -33.98 -33.89
N ASP A 260 4.17 -34.34 -33.95
CA ASP A 260 3.32 -34.68 -32.81
C ASP A 260 3.34 -33.61 -31.70
N PRO A 261 2.65 -32.48 -31.90
CA PRO A 261 2.67 -31.37 -30.95
C PRO A 261 1.96 -31.73 -29.65
N VAL A 262 2.61 -31.43 -28.53
CA VAL A 262 2.10 -31.57 -27.17
C VAL A 262 2.04 -30.21 -26.47
N VAL A 263 1.00 -30.00 -25.67
CA VAL A 263 0.78 -28.81 -24.86
C VAL A 263 1.02 -29.12 -23.38
N THR A 264 1.74 -28.22 -22.73
CA THR A 264 1.99 -28.25 -21.28
C THR A 264 0.94 -27.43 -20.53
N LYS A 265 0.84 -27.60 -19.19
CA LYS A 265 -0.06 -26.79 -18.33
C LYS A 265 0.12 -25.28 -18.47
N CYS A 266 1.32 -24.85 -18.85
CA CYS A 266 1.66 -23.45 -19.09
C CYS A 266 1.36 -22.98 -20.53
N LYS A 267 0.56 -23.73 -21.29
CA LYS A 267 0.20 -23.45 -22.70
C LYS A 267 1.41 -23.30 -23.63
N HIS A 268 2.53 -23.95 -23.31
CA HIS A 268 3.67 -24.03 -24.22
C HIS A 268 3.62 -25.31 -25.05
N TYR A 269 3.95 -25.17 -26.33
CA TYR A 269 3.88 -26.21 -27.36
C TYR A 269 5.26 -26.75 -27.73
N PHE A 270 5.38 -28.08 -27.77
CA PHE A 270 6.63 -28.78 -28.10
C PHE A 270 6.34 -30.02 -28.95
N CYS A 271 7.34 -30.58 -29.62
CA CYS A 271 7.23 -31.94 -30.18
C CYS A 271 7.29 -32.97 -29.05
N GLU A 272 6.63 -34.13 -29.22
CA GLU A 272 6.65 -35.23 -28.25
C GLU A 272 8.08 -35.61 -27.83
N LYS A 273 8.96 -35.84 -28.80
CA LYS A 273 10.37 -36.21 -28.56
C LYS A 273 11.11 -35.12 -27.77
N CYS A 274 10.93 -33.86 -28.15
CA CYS A 274 11.58 -32.73 -27.50
C CYS A 274 11.09 -32.51 -26.06
N ALA A 275 9.79 -32.71 -25.82
CA ALA A 275 9.21 -32.63 -24.48
C ALA A 275 9.76 -33.74 -23.57
N LEU A 276 9.89 -34.97 -24.08
CA LEU A 276 10.43 -36.11 -23.34
C LEU A 276 11.93 -35.98 -23.06
N GLU A 277 12.72 -35.50 -24.02
CA GLU A 277 14.15 -35.23 -23.83
C GLU A 277 14.40 -34.12 -22.81
N GLN A 278 13.58 -33.07 -22.85
CA GLN A 278 13.66 -32.00 -21.87
C GLN A 278 13.24 -32.50 -20.49
N TYR A 279 12.17 -33.31 -20.39
CA TYR A 279 11.72 -33.88 -19.12
C TYR A 279 12.77 -34.78 -18.47
N LYS A 280 13.55 -35.53 -19.27
CA LYS A 280 14.70 -36.31 -18.79
C LYS A 280 15.80 -35.43 -18.18
N LYS A 281 15.99 -34.20 -18.69
CA LYS A 281 17.00 -33.25 -18.20
C LYS A 281 16.48 -32.37 -17.06
N SER A 282 15.21 -31.96 -17.11
CA SER A 282 14.56 -31.07 -16.15
C SER A 282 13.06 -31.31 -16.16
N THR A 283 12.46 -31.39 -14.98
CA THR A 283 10.99 -31.54 -14.81
C THR A 283 10.22 -30.22 -15.04
N ARG A 284 10.92 -29.14 -15.42
CA ARG A 284 10.38 -27.80 -15.68
C ARG A 284 10.21 -27.53 -17.17
N CYS A 285 9.26 -26.66 -17.49
CA CYS A 285 9.04 -26.17 -18.84
C CYS A 285 10.25 -25.38 -19.34
N TYR A 286 10.61 -25.53 -20.62
CA TYR A 286 11.75 -24.85 -21.22
C TYR A 286 11.58 -23.33 -21.33
N ILE A 287 10.35 -22.83 -21.48
CA ILE A 287 10.07 -21.41 -21.74
C ILE A 287 9.88 -20.64 -20.44
N CYS A 288 8.94 -21.06 -19.59
CA CYS A 288 8.58 -20.33 -18.37
C CYS A 288 9.15 -20.93 -17.08
N ASN A 289 9.95 -22.02 -17.16
CA ASN A 289 10.45 -22.74 -15.99
C ASN A 289 9.39 -23.26 -15.00
N ALA A 290 8.10 -23.26 -15.39
CA ALA A 290 7.03 -23.79 -14.56
C ALA A 290 7.12 -25.32 -14.45
N GLN A 291 6.73 -25.85 -13.29
CA GLN A 291 6.76 -27.29 -13.04
C GLN A 291 5.70 -28.00 -13.90
N THR A 292 6.14 -28.89 -14.80
CA THR A 292 5.23 -29.57 -15.74
C THR A 292 4.51 -30.75 -15.10
N ASN A 293 5.00 -31.27 -13.97
CA ASN A 293 4.43 -32.41 -13.23
C ASN A 293 4.24 -33.68 -14.11
N GLY A 294 5.04 -33.84 -15.17
CA GLY A 294 4.95 -34.99 -16.08
C GLY A 294 3.67 -35.05 -16.92
N THR A 295 2.86 -33.98 -16.95
CA THR A 295 1.62 -33.94 -17.72
C THR A 295 1.85 -33.22 -19.04
N PHE A 296 1.81 -33.99 -20.14
CA PHE A 296 1.86 -33.51 -21.52
C PHE A 296 0.59 -33.99 -22.23
N ASN A 297 -0.24 -33.06 -22.68
CA ASN A 297 -1.47 -33.37 -23.40
C ASN A 297 -1.23 -33.19 -24.91
N PRO A 298 -1.83 -34.02 -25.79
CA PRO A 298 -1.74 -33.78 -27.24
C PRO A 298 -2.40 -32.45 -27.60
N ALA A 299 -1.70 -31.61 -28.38
CA ALA A 299 -2.16 -30.28 -28.76
C ALA A 299 -3.11 -30.35 -29.97
N LYS A 300 -4.39 -30.63 -29.71
CA LYS A 300 -5.41 -30.79 -30.77
C LYS A 300 -5.57 -29.54 -31.64
N GLU A 301 -5.39 -28.35 -31.07
CA GLU A 301 -5.51 -27.05 -31.75
C GLU A 301 -4.41 -26.85 -32.80
N LEU A 302 -3.16 -27.18 -32.46
CA LEU A 302 -2.04 -27.14 -33.42
C LEU A 302 -2.16 -28.21 -34.51
N ILE A 303 -2.66 -29.40 -34.17
CA ILE A 303 -2.87 -30.47 -35.16
C ILE A 303 -3.96 -30.07 -36.16
N ALA A 304 -5.00 -29.36 -35.70
CA ALA A 304 -6.05 -28.85 -36.58
C ALA A 304 -5.49 -27.80 -37.55
N ARG A 305 -4.69 -26.84 -37.07
CA ARG A 305 -4.03 -25.84 -37.93
C ARG A 305 -3.02 -26.45 -38.91
N ALA A 306 -2.14 -27.35 -38.45
CA ALA A 306 -1.19 -28.02 -39.34
C ALA A 306 -1.89 -28.77 -40.48
N LYS A 307 -3.03 -29.41 -40.21
CA LYS A 307 -3.85 -30.07 -41.25
C LYS A 307 -4.52 -29.11 -42.21
N LEU A 308 -4.83 -27.88 -41.80
CA LEU A 308 -5.39 -26.86 -42.68
C LEU A 308 -4.29 -26.28 -43.58
N GLU A 309 -3.14 -25.94 -43.00
CA GLU A 309 -1.98 -25.45 -43.77
C GLU A 309 -1.47 -26.49 -44.80
N ASP A 310 -1.46 -27.78 -44.44
CA ASP A 310 -1.06 -28.83 -45.36
C ASP A 310 -2.07 -28.98 -46.51
N LYS A 311 -3.37 -28.80 -46.26
CA LYS A 311 -4.41 -28.80 -47.31
C LYS A 311 -4.26 -27.62 -48.25
N GLU A 312 -3.98 -26.43 -47.72
CA GLU A 312 -3.76 -25.22 -48.52
C GLU A 312 -2.50 -25.36 -49.39
N LYS A 313 -1.41 -25.93 -48.86
CA LYS A 313 -0.20 -26.22 -49.63
C LYS A 313 -0.42 -27.26 -50.73
N THR A 314 -1.22 -28.30 -50.48
CA THR A 314 -1.55 -29.30 -51.51
C THR A 314 -2.46 -28.75 -52.60
N ALA A 315 -3.37 -27.83 -52.27
CA ALA A 315 -4.23 -27.18 -53.26
C ALA A 315 -3.43 -26.22 -54.15
N ALA A 316 -2.50 -25.45 -53.57
CA ALA A 316 -1.62 -24.55 -54.31
C ALA A 316 -0.61 -25.27 -55.23
N THR A 317 -0.25 -26.53 -54.93
CA THR A 317 0.67 -27.32 -55.77
C THR A 317 -0.03 -28.10 -56.88
N SER A 318 -1.34 -28.31 -56.80
CA SER A 318 -2.13 -28.90 -57.90
C SER A 318 -2.55 -27.89 -58.97
N GLU A 319 -2.57 -26.60 -58.66
CA GLU A 319 -2.91 -25.55 -59.64
C GLU A 319 -1.72 -25.16 -60.54
N ASP A 320 -0.48 -25.53 -60.16
CA ASP A 320 0.76 -25.21 -60.89
C ASP A 320 1.27 -26.37 -61.77
N SER A 321 0.50 -27.46 -61.89
CA SER A 321 0.86 -28.65 -62.69
C SER A 321 -0.02 -28.88 -63.93
N ASP A 322 -0.93 -27.97 -64.25
CA ASP A 322 -1.82 -28.04 -65.42
C ASP A 322 -1.40 -27.08 -66.58
N ASP A 323 -0.18 -26.53 -66.53
CA ASP A 323 0.39 -25.65 -67.59
C ASP A 323 1.79 -26.16 -68.03
N ASP A 324 1.83 -27.34 -68.66
CA ASP A 324 2.91 -27.81 -69.57
C ASP A 324 2.36 -28.84 -70.59
#